data_AF-H3AMR4-F1
#
_entry.id   AF-H3AMR4-F1
#
_cell.length_a   1.000
_cell.length_b   1.000
_cell.length_c   1.000
_cell.angle_alpha   90.00
_cell.angle_beta   90.00
_cell.angle_gamma   90.00
#
_symmetry.space_group_name_H-M   'P 1'
#
loop_
_entity.id
_entity.type
_entity.pdbx_description
1 polymer ?
#
loop_
_entity_poly.entity_id
_entity_poly.type
_entity_poly.pdbx_seq_one_letter_code
_entity_poly.pdbx_strand_id
1 'polypeptide(L)'
;AVAEVKLRDDQYTLEHMRAFGMYNYLHCDFWYQDSVYYVDQLGRVLNLTVTLDTALGKPREVFRLPSELNACDNRTCASMYFLSSTWVALSDGTGRLYLMRTGSRGESTTGKWEILFNQELGDPFIIVHGLCSIKPAILSLEVLLLKLEKDELDERGSGFHVSLEWLTVATVNSGDCEKYEILKRRILIGKSVPHYAAIEPDGSGVMIASDKPFRFKQDDGNPVHENQDDKMEEAMKYPIYYWQQTTEDLTITVRLPEGTTKENIQFQLSPDRIKVGIKGQTPLLKGQLYSIVDHENSTWIMKENKSLEISLMKKNEGPMWLEFIIGDKQGQFVADPAQAAVISECLMHLTAEEM
;
A
#
# COMPACT_ATOMS: atom_id res chain seq x y z
N ALA A 1 -17.65 22.72 17.54
CA ALA A 1 -17.34 21.28 17.56
C ALA A 1 -16.75 20.91 16.22
N VAL A 2 -15.75 20.01 16.20
CA VAL A 2 -15.13 19.50 14.97
C VAL A 2 -16.18 18.75 14.12
N ALA A 3 -16.07 18.85 12.78
CA ALA A 3 -16.87 18.07 11.85
C ALA A 3 -16.46 16.60 11.81
N GLU A 4 -16.77 15.86 12.87
CA GLU A 4 -16.60 14.41 12.87
C GLU A 4 -17.62 13.75 11.93
N VAL A 5 -17.16 12.83 11.10
CA VAL A 5 -17.99 12.06 10.19
C VAL A 5 -18.11 10.65 10.72
N LYS A 6 -19.35 10.20 10.95
CA LYS A 6 -19.62 8.83 11.37
C LYS A 6 -19.64 7.92 10.16
N LEU A 7 -18.84 6.86 10.21
CA LEU A 7 -18.89 5.79 9.23
C LEU A 7 -20.23 5.04 9.33
N ARG A 8 -20.74 4.64 8.17
CA ARG A 8 -21.95 3.84 8.04
C ARG A 8 -21.64 2.35 8.12
N ASP A 9 -22.68 1.54 8.30
CA ASP A 9 -22.55 0.09 8.41
C ASP A 9 -21.96 -0.55 7.14
N ASP A 10 -22.24 0.02 5.95
CA ASP A 10 -21.67 -0.40 4.66
C ASP A 10 -20.24 0.11 4.42
N GLN A 11 -19.77 1.02 5.29
CA GLN A 11 -18.42 1.60 5.30
C GLN A 11 -17.63 1.17 6.53
N TYR A 12 -17.99 0.04 7.15
CA TYR A 12 -17.36 -0.44 8.37
C TYR A 12 -16.32 -1.55 8.09
N THR A 13 -15.48 -1.35 7.08
CA THR A 13 -14.32 -2.24 6.84
C THR A 13 -13.08 -1.74 7.58
N LEU A 14 -12.09 -2.62 7.78
CA LEU A 14 -10.81 -2.25 8.38
C LEU A 14 -10.17 -1.04 7.68
N GLU A 15 -10.24 -1.00 6.35
CA GLU A 15 -9.65 0.08 5.55
C GLU A 15 -10.40 1.41 5.73
N HIS A 16 -11.73 1.40 5.84
CA HIS A 16 -12.49 2.62 6.14
C HIS A 16 -12.18 3.16 7.54
N MET A 17 -12.08 2.27 8.54
CA MET A 17 -11.70 2.67 9.89
C MET A 17 -10.30 3.28 9.93
N ARG A 18 -9.35 2.71 9.18
CA ARG A 18 -7.99 3.26 9.04
C ARG A 18 -7.95 4.60 8.31
N ALA A 19 -8.65 4.73 7.19
CA ALA A 19 -8.64 5.94 6.37
C ALA A 19 -9.41 7.10 7.01
N PHE A 20 -10.57 6.82 7.59
CA PHE A 20 -11.55 7.85 7.97
C PHE A 20 -11.94 7.81 9.44
N GLY A 21 -11.93 6.63 10.08
CA GLY A 21 -12.31 6.46 11.49
C GLY A 21 -11.27 6.97 12.49
N MET A 22 -9.98 6.88 12.16
CA MET A 22 -8.86 7.39 12.97
C MET A 22 -8.27 8.69 12.41
N TYR A 23 -9.10 9.49 11.74
CA TYR A 23 -8.65 10.68 11.04
C TYR A 23 -8.32 11.82 12.01
N ASN A 24 -7.14 12.43 11.86
CA ASN A 24 -6.78 13.63 12.62
C ASN A 24 -7.39 14.87 11.98
N TYR A 25 -8.38 15.45 12.64
CA TYR A 25 -9.06 16.67 12.18
C TYR A 25 -8.29 17.96 12.44
N LEU A 26 -7.14 17.88 13.12
CA LEU A 26 -6.25 19.01 13.34
C LEU A 26 -5.17 19.03 12.27
N HIS A 27 -5.00 20.20 11.67
CA HIS A 27 -4.09 20.44 10.56
C HIS A 27 -3.05 21.48 10.96
N CYS A 28 -1.79 21.06 11.02
CA CYS A 28 -0.67 21.95 11.32
C CYS A 28 -0.20 22.68 10.06
N ASP A 29 0.30 23.91 10.21
CA ASP A 29 0.96 24.65 9.15
C ASP A 29 2.48 24.66 9.37
N PHE A 30 3.23 23.98 8.50
CA PHE A 30 4.68 23.88 8.60
C PHE A 30 5.41 25.22 8.51
N TRP A 31 4.80 26.23 7.89
CA TRP A 31 5.37 27.58 7.77
C TRP A 31 5.00 28.49 8.93
N TYR A 32 3.97 28.13 9.71
CA TYR A 32 3.45 28.90 10.83
C TYR A 32 3.17 27.96 12.00
N GLN A 33 4.23 27.58 12.70
CA GLN A 33 4.23 26.49 13.69
C GLN A 33 3.28 26.73 14.88
N ASP A 34 3.00 28.00 15.18
CA ASP A 34 2.05 28.42 16.22
C ASP A 34 0.59 28.38 15.74
N SER A 35 0.30 27.81 14.57
CA SER A 35 -1.05 27.78 13.98
C SER A 35 -1.56 26.37 13.75
N VAL A 36 -2.74 26.10 14.27
CA VAL A 36 -3.48 24.85 14.07
C VAL A 36 -4.82 25.17 13.42
N TYR A 37 -5.24 24.33 12.48
CA TYR A 37 -6.47 24.50 11.72
C TYR A 37 -7.39 23.30 11.88
N TYR A 38 -8.70 23.52 11.81
CA TYR A 38 -9.69 22.45 11.75
C TYR A 38 -10.96 22.91 11.02
N VAL A 39 -11.75 21.94 10.56
CA VAL A 39 -13.05 22.20 9.95
C VAL A 39 -14.15 21.87 10.97
N ASP A 40 -15.07 22.81 11.18
CA ASP A 40 -16.20 22.61 12.08
C ASP A 40 -17.45 22.07 11.36
N GLN A 41 -18.45 21.65 12.14
CA GLN A 41 -19.70 21.07 11.62
C GLN A 41 -20.51 21.99 10.69
N LEU A 42 -20.18 23.28 10.65
CA LEU A 42 -20.82 24.26 9.77
C LEU A 42 -20.01 24.48 8.48
N GLY A 43 -18.97 23.67 8.23
CA GLY A 43 -18.07 23.81 7.08
C GLY A 43 -17.12 25.00 7.18
N ARG A 44 -16.90 25.54 8.38
CA ARG A 44 -15.96 26.66 8.59
C ARG A 44 -14.57 26.12 8.85
N VAL A 45 -13.59 26.64 8.14
CA VAL A 45 -12.17 26.45 8.44
C VAL A 45 -11.79 27.47 9.51
N LEU A 46 -11.43 26.96 10.68
CA LEU A 46 -11.07 27.73 11.86
C LEU A 46 -9.57 27.58 12.12
N ASN A 47 -8.92 28.70 12.43
CA ASN A 47 -7.53 28.77 12.88
C ASN A 47 -7.47 29.04 14.40
N LEU A 48 -6.58 28.35 15.08
CA LEU A 48 -6.21 28.55 16.46
C LEU A 48 -4.73 28.89 16.53
N THR A 49 -4.40 29.99 17.18
CA THR A 49 -3.01 30.32 17.54
C THR A 49 -2.66 29.62 18.84
N VAL A 50 -1.57 28.87 18.85
CA VAL A 50 -0.99 28.26 20.04
C VAL A 50 -0.01 29.27 20.62
N THR A 51 -0.31 29.76 21.82
CA THR A 51 0.57 30.62 22.61
C THR A 51 1.13 29.79 23.76
N LEU A 52 2.39 30.04 24.18
CA LEU A 52 3.05 29.43 25.36
C LEU A 52 2.55 28.04 25.76
N ASP A 53 3.14 26.98 25.21
CA ASP A 53 3.02 25.52 25.49
C ASP A 53 1.62 24.87 25.68
N THR A 54 0.56 25.63 26.00
CA THR A 54 -0.79 25.13 26.35
C THR A 54 -1.92 26.15 26.13
N ALA A 55 -1.64 27.45 25.92
CA ALA A 55 -2.67 28.46 25.83
C ALA A 55 -3.18 28.63 24.38
N LEU A 56 -4.44 28.27 24.13
CA LEU A 56 -5.09 28.44 22.82
C LEU A 56 -5.72 29.83 22.70
N GLY A 57 -5.44 30.50 21.59
CA GLY A 57 -6.13 31.72 21.18
C GLY A 57 -7.59 31.47 20.80
N LYS A 58 -8.33 32.56 20.50
CA LYS A 58 -9.73 32.44 20.05
C LYS A 58 -9.78 31.88 18.61
N PRO A 59 -10.68 30.92 18.31
CA PRO A 59 -10.84 30.43 16.95
C PRO A 59 -11.20 31.56 15.98
N ARG A 60 -10.43 31.69 14.90
CA ARG A 60 -10.65 32.66 13.83
C ARG A 60 -11.12 31.95 12.57
N GLU A 61 -12.25 32.36 12.02
CA GLU A 61 -12.70 31.88 10.71
C GLU A 61 -11.82 32.45 9.60
N VAL A 62 -11.19 31.55 8.84
CA VAL A 62 -10.32 31.93 7.71
C VAL A 62 -10.97 31.62 6.37
N PHE A 63 -11.89 30.65 6.33
CA PHE A 63 -12.63 30.25 5.16
C PHE A 63 -13.92 29.51 5.54
N ARG A 64 -14.88 29.46 4.62
CA ARG A 64 -16.12 28.70 4.77
C ARG A 64 -16.44 27.99 3.47
N LEU A 65 -16.64 26.68 3.56
CA LEU A 65 -17.05 25.85 2.44
C LEU A 65 -18.42 26.30 1.90
N PRO A 66 -18.64 26.25 0.58
CA PRO A 66 -19.95 26.52 -0.02
C PRO A 66 -21.01 25.58 0.59
N SER A 67 -22.11 26.17 1.07
CA SER A 67 -23.08 25.50 1.93
C SER A 67 -23.97 24.48 1.20
N GLU A 68 -23.49 23.27 0.93
CA GLU A 68 -24.34 22.10 0.55
C GLU A 68 -23.81 20.75 1.10
N LEU A 69 -23.00 20.76 2.17
CA LEU A 69 -22.29 19.56 2.68
C LEU A 69 -23.19 18.49 3.32
N ASN A 70 -24.43 18.84 3.70
CA ASN A 70 -25.33 17.95 4.44
C ASN A 70 -26.23 17.10 3.54
N ALA A 71 -26.20 17.31 2.22
CA ALA A 71 -27.00 16.54 1.27
C ALA A 71 -26.29 15.27 0.76
N CYS A 72 -24.98 15.11 1.04
CA CYS A 72 -24.19 13.97 0.57
C CYS A 72 -24.10 12.89 1.67
N ASP A 73 -24.86 11.81 1.49
CA ASP A 73 -24.94 10.69 2.44
C ASP A 73 -23.66 9.83 2.50
N ASN A 74 -22.76 9.93 1.50
CA ASN A 74 -21.52 9.14 1.40
C ASN A 74 -20.27 9.93 1.83
N ARG A 75 -20.41 11.15 2.35
CA ARG A 75 -19.26 12.03 2.59
C ARG A 75 -18.22 11.44 3.53
N THR A 76 -16.96 11.78 3.31
CA THR A 76 -15.84 11.53 4.23
C THR A 76 -15.52 12.80 5.04
N CYS A 77 -14.51 12.71 5.91
CA CYS A 77 -13.99 13.86 6.64
C CYS A 77 -13.49 14.94 5.67
N ALA A 78 -13.83 16.21 5.95
CA ALA A 78 -13.12 17.32 5.32
C ALA A 78 -11.64 17.23 5.69
N SER A 79 -10.76 17.50 4.72
CA SER A 79 -9.32 17.37 4.89
C SER A 79 -8.59 18.51 4.21
N MET A 80 -7.45 18.92 4.75
CA MET A 80 -6.65 19.99 4.18
C MET A 80 -5.15 19.71 4.30
N TYR A 81 -4.40 20.31 3.39
CA TYR A 81 -2.94 20.24 3.38
C TYR A 81 -2.34 21.55 2.87
N PHE A 82 -1.37 22.11 3.59
CA PHE A 82 -0.67 23.31 3.16
C PHE A 82 0.40 22.95 2.13
N LEU A 83 0.26 23.46 0.90
CA LEU A 83 1.17 23.17 -0.21
C LEU A 83 2.41 24.08 -0.18
N SER A 84 2.27 25.28 0.38
CA SER A 84 3.34 26.26 0.59
C SER A 84 2.95 27.26 1.68
N SER A 85 3.84 28.21 1.96
CA SER A 85 3.56 29.37 2.83
C SER A 85 2.40 30.26 2.36
N THR A 86 1.89 30.07 1.13
CA THR A 86 0.82 30.88 0.53
C THR A 86 -0.30 30.06 -0.13
N TRP A 87 -0.23 28.73 -0.11
CA TRP A 87 -1.22 27.84 -0.74
C TRP A 87 -1.72 26.75 0.19
N VAL A 88 -2.99 26.39 0.02
CA VAL A 88 -3.64 25.29 0.73
C VAL A 88 -4.56 24.52 -0.21
N ALA A 89 -4.56 23.20 -0.06
CA ALA A 89 -5.53 22.30 -0.65
C ALA A 89 -6.58 21.93 0.41
N LEU A 90 -7.86 21.90 0.02
CA LEU A 90 -8.99 21.55 0.88
C LEU A 90 -9.92 20.60 0.13
N SER A 91 -10.30 19.50 0.78
CA SER A 91 -11.40 18.62 0.40
C SER A 91 -12.58 18.91 1.31
N ASP A 92 -13.76 18.99 0.73
CA ASP A 92 -15.01 19.12 1.49
C ASP A 92 -15.58 17.76 1.96
N GLY A 93 -14.89 16.66 1.65
CA GLY A 93 -15.31 15.30 1.96
C GLY A 93 -16.40 14.76 1.05
N THR A 94 -16.91 15.52 0.08
CA THR A 94 -17.93 15.06 -0.88
C THR A 94 -17.36 14.59 -2.21
N GLY A 95 -16.04 14.76 -2.40
CA GLY A 95 -15.35 14.48 -3.66
C GLY A 95 -14.96 15.75 -4.42
N ARG A 96 -15.03 16.93 -3.80
CA ARG A 96 -14.61 18.19 -4.40
C ARG A 96 -13.29 18.69 -3.82
N LEU A 97 -12.36 19.05 -4.71
CA LEU A 97 -11.06 19.63 -4.38
C LEU A 97 -11.11 21.15 -4.56
N TYR A 98 -10.56 21.88 -3.60
CA TYR A 98 -10.34 23.33 -3.65
C TYR A 98 -8.84 23.60 -3.49
N LEU A 99 -8.24 24.38 -4.40
CA LEU A 99 -6.92 24.97 -4.18
C LEU A 99 -7.07 26.46 -4.01
N MET A 100 -6.54 26.95 -2.89
CA MET A 100 -6.73 28.33 -2.47
C MET A 100 -5.41 29.02 -2.21
N ARG A 101 -5.35 30.29 -2.61
CA ARG A 101 -4.28 31.21 -2.23
C ARG A 101 -4.65 31.85 -0.90
N THR A 102 -3.76 31.71 0.07
CA THR A 102 -3.97 32.22 1.43
C THR A 102 -3.34 33.58 1.67
N GLY A 103 -2.37 33.97 0.82
CA GLY A 103 -1.44 35.06 1.14
C GLY A 103 -0.53 34.73 2.33
N SER A 104 0.08 35.75 2.94
CA SER A 104 0.77 35.61 4.23
C SER A 104 -0.24 35.19 5.30
N ARG A 105 0.11 34.20 6.10
CA ARG A 105 -0.70 33.71 7.23
C ARG A 105 -0.09 34.20 8.54
N GLY A 106 -0.78 34.01 9.67
CA GLY A 106 -0.34 34.46 10.99
C GLY A 106 -1.26 35.51 11.63
N GLU A 107 -0.91 35.91 12.85
CA GLU A 107 -1.82 36.60 13.78
C GLU A 107 -2.33 37.96 13.27
N SER A 108 -1.50 38.70 12.52
CA SER A 108 -1.81 40.03 11.99
C SER A 108 -2.49 40.04 10.61
N THR A 109 -2.74 38.87 10.01
CA THR A 109 -3.22 38.78 8.63
C THR A 109 -4.74 38.65 8.56
N THR A 110 -5.40 39.55 7.83
CA THR A 110 -6.88 39.60 7.66
C THR A 110 -7.34 39.14 6.28
N GLY A 111 -6.42 38.68 5.44
CA GLY A 111 -6.71 38.22 4.08
C GLY A 111 -7.65 37.02 4.07
N LYS A 112 -8.72 37.08 3.27
CA LYS A 112 -9.57 35.93 2.98
C LYS A 112 -8.85 35.00 2.02
N TRP A 113 -9.02 33.70 2.22
CA TRP A 113 -8.51 32.71 1.26
C TRP A 113 -9.30 32.81 -0.04
N GLU A 114 -8.58 32.85 -1.15
CA GLU A 114 -9.14 32.99 -2.49
C GLU A 114 -9.10 31.65 -3.20
N ILE A 115 -10.25 31.21 -3.73
CA ILE A 115 -10.35 29.97 -4.51
C ILE A 115 -9.85 30.25 -5.93
N LEU A 116 -8.76 29.60 -6.32
CA LEU A 116 -8.19 29.69 -7.68
C LEU A 116 -8.43 28.42 -8.50
N PHE A 117 -8.72 27.31 -7.83
CA PHE A 117 -9.14 26.06 -8.45
C PHE A 117 -10.24 25.41 -7.60
N ASN A 118 -11.31 24.95 -8.23
CA ASN A 118 -12.22 24.01 -7.61
C ASN A 118 -12.81 23.04 -8.64
N GLN A 119 -12.83 21.75 -8.32
CA GLN A 119 -13.36 20.72 -9.22
C GLN A 119 -13.89 19.52 -8.44
N GLU A 120 -14.97 18.93 -8.94
CA GLU A 120 -15.52 17.66 -8.47
C GLU A 120 -14.80 16.49 -9.17
N LEU A 121 -14.26 15.57 -8.37
CA LEU A 121 -13.37 14.49 -8.83
C LEU A 121 -14.00 13.10 -8.68
N GLY A 122 -15.32 13.04 -8.48
CA GLY A 122 -16.07 11.81 -8.27
C GLY A 122 -16.14 11.44 -6.79
N ASP A 123 -15.67 10.25 -6.43
CA ASP A 123 -15.84 9.70 -5.08
C ASP A 123 -15.16 10.55 -3.99
N PRO A 124 -15.72 10.58 -2.76
CA PRO A 124 -15.12 11.18 -1.58
C PRO A 124 -13.67 10.78 -1.34
N PHE A 125 -12.85 11.73 -0.91
CA PHE A 125 -11.42 11.53 -0.64
C PHE A 125 -10.92 12.40 0.50
N ILE A 126 -9.80 11.98 1.07
CA ILE A 126 -8.96 12.83 1.92
C ILE A 126 -7.68 13.23 1.20
N ILE A 127 -7.14 14.40 1.53
CA ILE A 127 -5.83 14.84 1.07
C ILE A 127 -4.78 14.27 2.03
N VAL A 128 -3.84 13.48 1.52
CA VAL A 128 -2.78 12.87 2.34
C VAL A 128 -1.47 13.62 2.27
N HIS A 129 -1.19 14.27 1.14
CA HIS A 129 0.01 15.09 0.96
C HIS A 129 -0.18 16.09 -0.17
N GLY A 130 0.65 17.12 -0.21
CA GLY A 130 0.75 18.02 -1.35
C GLY A 130 2.01 18.86 -1.33
N LEU A 131 2.34 19.44 -2.48
CA LEU A 131 3.55 20.22 -2.69
C LEU A 131 3.26 21.35 -3.67
N CYS A 132 3.89 22.51 -3.43
CA CYS A 132 3.98 23.58 -4.40
C CYS A 132 5.39 23.60 -4.99
N SER A 133 5.50 23.41 -6.30
CA SER A 133 6.76 23.46 -7.04
C SER A 133 6.75 24.65 -8.00
N ILE A 134 7.79 25.47 -7.92
CA ILE A 134 8.01 26.60 -8.84
C ILE A 134 9.01 26.13 -9.89
N LYS A 135 8.51 25.79 -11.09
CA LYS A 135 9.37 25.56 -12.26
C LYS A 135 9.59 26.90 -12.97
N PRO A 136 10.66 27.09 -13.77
CA PRO A 136 11.11 28.40 -14.27
C PRO A 136 10.09 29.30 -15.00
N ALA A 137 8.88 28.82 -15.29
CA ALA A 137 7.81 29.61 -15.90
C ALA A 137 6.39 29.27 -15.42
N ILE A 138 6.19 28.24 -14.58
CA ILE A 138 4.85 27.72 -14.24
C ILE A 138 4.84 27.28 -12.77
N LEU A 139 3.85 27.79 -12.02
CA LEU A 139 3.50 27.29 -10.70
C LEU A 139 2.79 25.94 -10.84
N SER A 140 3.36 24.89 -10.28
CA SER A 140 2.79 23.54 -10.25
C SER A 140 2.37 23.19 -8.82
N LEU A 141 1.14 22.76 -8.66
CA LEU A 141 0.57 22.30 -7.40
C LEU A 141 0.34 20.80 -7.51
N GLU A 142 1.09 20.04 -6.74
CA GLU A 142 0.96 18.58 -6.67
C GLU A 142 0.10 18.24 -5.45
N VAL A 143 -0.92 17.40 -5.65
CA VAL A 143 -1.82 16.97 -4.57
C VAL A 143 -2.02 15.46 -4.66
N LEU A 144 -1.86 14.77 -3.52
CA LEU A 144 -2.07 13.35 -3.37
C LEU A 144 -3.35 13.10 -2.57
N LEU A 145 -4.31 12.43 -3.19
CA LEU A 145 -5.61 12.12 -2.63
C LEU A 145 -5.70 10.63 -2.32
N LEU A 146 -6.38 10.28 -1.22
CA LEU A 146 -6.69 8.90 -0.86
C LEU A 146 -8.20 8.66 -0.95
N LYS A 147 -8.56 7.63 -1.71
CA LYS A 147 -9.91 7.16 -1.97
C LYS A 147 -10.06 5.69 -1.57
N LEU A 148 -11.24 5.33 -1.10
CA LEU A 148 -11.66 3.94 -0.96
C LEU A 148 -12.74 3.67 -2.01
N GLU A 149 -12.43 2.79 -2.95
CA GLU A 149 -13.29 2.48 -4.08
C GLU A 149 -13.80 1.03 -3.91
N LYS A 150 -15.09 0.83 -4.18
CA LYS A 150 -15.69 -0.50 -4.10
C LYS A 150 -15.10 -1.39 -5.19
N ASP A 151 -14.67 -2.59 -4.83
CA ASP A 151 -14.18 -3.61 -5.75
C ASP A 151 -15.19 -4.76 -5.79
N GLU A 152 -16.08 -4.75 -6.78
CA GLU A 152 -17.14 -5.77 -6.91
C GLU A 152 -16.59 -7.16 -7.27
N LEU A 153 -15.34 -7.25 -7.72
CA LEU A 153 -14.69 -8.52 -8.07
C LEU A 153 -13.97 -9.15 -6.87
N ASP A 154 -13.81 -8.43 -5.77
CA ASP A 154 -13.16 -8.92 -4.56
C ASP A 154 -14.13 -9.71 -3.67
N GLU A 155 -14.33 -10.98 -4.01
CA GLU A 155 -15.21 -11.89 -3.25
C GLU A 155 -14.60 -12.39 -1.92
N ARG A 156 -13.28 -12.21 -1.72
CA ARG A 156 -12.55 -12.79 -0.57
C ARG A 156 -11.99 -11.76 0.42
N GLY A 157 -11.85 -10.51 0.00
CA GLY A 157 -11.34 -9.41 0.81
C GLY A 157 -12.45 -8.54 1.38
N SER A 158 -12.16 -7.25 1.55
CA SER A 158 -13.12 -6.29 2.09
C SER A 158 -14.16 -5.85 1.07
N GLY A 159 -14.02 -6.19 -0.22
CA GLY A 159 -14.87 -5.65 -1.28
C GLY A 159 -14.53 -4.20 -1.64
N PHE A 160 -13.34 -3.73 -1.23
CA PHE A 160 -12.83 -2.38 -1.47
C PHE A 160 -11.34 -2.41 -1.75
N HIS A 161 -10.88 -1.49 -2.59
CA HIS A 161 -9.47 -1.21 -2.80
C HIS A 161 -9.15 0.24 -2.48
N VAL A 162 -7.88 0.52 -2.25
CA VAL A 162 -7.37 1.85 -1.96
C VAL A 162 -6.83 2.45 -3.25
N SER A 163 -7.22 3.68 -3.54
CA SER A 163 -6.79 4.45 -4.70
C SER A 163 -6.07 5.70 -4.21
N LEU A 164 -4.80 5.85 -4.61
CA LEU A 164 -4.01 7.07 -4.43
C LEU A 164 -4.01 7.83 -5.75
N GLU A 165 -4.68 8.96 -5.76
CA GLU A 165 -4.80 9.82 -6.94
C GLU A 165 -3.86 11.01 -6.81
N TRP A 166 -2.85 11.06 -7.68
CA TRP A 166 -1.85 12.12 -7.75
C TRP A 166 -2.20 13.09 -8.88
N LEU A 167 -2.56 14.30 -8.49
CA LEU A 167 -2.90 15.40 -9.39
C LEU A 167 -1.76 16.40 -9.50
N THR A 168 -1.48 16.83 -10.73
CA THR A 168 -0.67 18.00 -11.02
C THR A 168 -1.58 19.09 -11.55
N VAL A 169 -1.74 20.19 -10.80
CA VAL A 169 -2.55 21.35 -11.19
C VAL A 169 -1.62 22.53 -11.45
N ALA A 170 -1.80 23.21 -12.58
CA ALA A 170 -0.96 24.35 -12.92
C ALA A 170 -1.74 25.44 -13.65
N THR A 171 -1.13 26.62 -13.73
CA THR A 171 -1.71 27.71 -14.51
C THR A 171 -1.68 27.39 -16.01
N VAL A 172 -2.80 27.65 -16.68
CA VAL A 172 -2.92 27.63 -18.13
C VAL A 172 -3.03 29.08 -18.57
N ASN A 173 -2.18 29.51 -19.52
CA ASN A 173 -2.20 30.90 -20.01
C ASN A 173 -3.52 31.18 -20.72
N SER A 174 -4.47 31.80 -20.02
CA SER A 174 -5.78 32.22 -20.52
C SER A 174 -5.98 33.73 -20.39
N GLY A 175 -5.18 34.54 -21.08
CA GLY A 175 -5.36 36.00 -21.13
C GLY A 175 -5.26 36.70 -19.76
N ASP A 176 -6.17 37.64 -19.47
CA ASP A 176 -6.20 38.52 -18.28
C ASP A 176 -6.48 37.81 -16.93
N CYS A 177 -6.73 36.50 -16.91
CA CYS A 177 -7.07 35.75 -15.69
C CYS A 177 -6.21 34.49 -15.54
N GLU A 178 -5.54 34.35 -14.39
CA GLU A 178 -4.84 33.12 -14.00
C GLU A 178 -5.87 32.01 -13.77
N LYS A 179 -5.94 31.05 -14.69
CA LYS A 179 -6.79 29.87 -14.56
C LYS A 179 -5.94 28.65 -14.26
N TYR A 180 -6.32 27.88 -13.25
CA TYR A 180 -5.67 26.63 -12.88
C TYR A 180 -6.46 25.45 -13.43
N GLU A 181 -5.76 24.48 -14.03
CA GLU A 181 -6.35 23.26 -14.56
C GLU A 181 -5.50 22.03 -14.21
N ILE A 182 -6.12 20.86 -14.14
CA ILE A 182 -5.42 19.59 -13.94
C ILE A 182 -4.63 19.29 -15.23
N LEU A 183 -3.30 19.30 -15.14
CA LEU A 183 -2.41 18.94 -16.25
C LEU A 183 -2.09 17.45 -16.29
N LYS A 184 -1.99 16.80 -15.13
CA LYS A 184 -1.69 15.37 -15.04
C LYS A 184 -2.53 14.72 -13.96
N ARG A 185 -2.96 13.50 -14.25
CA ARG A 185 -3.72 12.64 -13.35
C ARG A 185 -3.11 11.25 -13.34
N ARG A 186 -2.58 10.82 -12.20
CA ARG A 186 -1.98 9.49 -12.03
C ARG A 186 -2.69 8.76 -10.90
N ILE A 187 -2.93 7.47 -11.08
CA ILE A 187 -3.68 6.67 -10.11
C ILE A 187 -2.85 5.45 -9.75
N LEU A 188 -2.59 5.29 -8.45
CA LEU A 188 -2.00 4.08 -7.89
C LEU A 188 -3.06 3.32 -7.11
N ILE A 189 -3.10 2.00 -7.28
CA ILE A 189 -4.02 1.12 -6.55
C ILE A 189 -3.25 0.25 -5.58
N GLY A 190 -3.80 0.10 -4.37
CA GLY A 190 -3.34 -0.82 -3.34
C GLY A 190 -4.49 -1.54 -2.65
N LYS A 191 -4.17 -2.57 -1.88
CA LYS A 191 -5.14 -3.41 -1.13
C LYS A 191 -5.17 -3.10 0.37
N SER A 192 -4.50 -2.02 0.80
CA SER A 192 -4.41 -1.57 2.19
C SER A 192 -4.16 -0.07 2.23
N VAL A 193 -4.77 0.63 3.19
CA VAL A 193 -4.50 2.05 3.44
C VAL A 193 -3.03 2.20 3.84
N PRO A 194 -2.28 3.13 3.22
CA PRO A 194 -0.89 3.34 3.55
C PRO A 194 -0.78 3.95 4.96
N HIS A 195 0.25 3.52 5.70
CA HIS A 195 0.66 4.17 6.95
C HIS A 195 1.27 5.54 6.67
N TYR A 196 1.91 5.69 5.51
CA TYR A 196 2.48 6.95 5.05
C TYR A 196 2.47 7.00 3.51
N ALA A 197 2.12 8.16 2.96
CA ALA A 197 2.23 8.44 1.54
C ALA A 197 2.59 9.91 1.32
N ALA A 198 3.62 10.19 0.55
CA ALA A 198 4.06 11.55 0.25
C ALA A 198 4.63 11.68 -1.16
N ILE A 199 4.47 12.86 -1.75
CA ILE A 199 5.09 13.22 -3.02
C ILE A 199 6.53 13.63 -2.72
N GLU A 200 7.49 13.18 -3.53
CA GLU A 200 8.88 13.55 -3.37
C GLU A 200 9.08 15.07 -3.54
N PRO A 201 10.07 15.69 -2.87
CA PRO A 201 10.27 17.15 -2.90
C PRO A 201 10.48 17.76 -4.29
N ASP A 202 10.96 16.98 -5.25
CA ASP A 202 11.14 17.41 -6.65
C ASP A 202 9.89 17.16 -7.53
N GLY A 203 8.86 16.50 -6.97
CA GLY A 203 7.64 16.12 -7.66
C GLY A 203 7.83 15.02 -8.71
N SER A 204 8.92 14.25 -8.64
CA SER A 204 9.23 13.19 -9.62
C SER A 204 8.64 11.83 -9.24
N GLY A 205 8.39 11.59 -7.95
CA GLY A 205 7.86 10.33 -7.45
C GLY A 205 6.93 10.45 -6.23
N VAL A 206 6.47 9.29 -5.75
CA VAL A 206 5.68 9.14 -4.53
C VAL A 206 6.32 8.07 -3.66
N MET A 207 6.55 8.38 -2.39
CA MET A 207 6.99 7.46 -1.36
C MET A 207 5.76 6.89 -0.65
N ILE A 208 5.66 5.56 -0.56
CA ILE A 208 4.53 4.87 0.09
C ILE A 208 5.06 3.83 1.07
N ALA A 209 4.60 3.88 2.31
CA ALA A 209 4.77 2.82 3.31
C ALA A 209 3.41 2.21 3.64
N SER A 210 3.22 0.94 3.28
CA SER A 210 1.94 0.23 3.40
C SER A 210 2.14 -1.26 3.64
N ASP A 211 1.15 -1.92 4.23
CA ASP A 211 1.19 -3.38 4.48
C ASP A 211 1.23 -4.18 3.16
N LYS A 212 0.57 -3.66 2.11
CA LYS A 212 0.51 -4.25 0.77
C LYS A 212 1.02 -3.24 -0.27
N PRO A 213 1.66 -3.72 -1.36
CA PRO A 213 2.23 -2.84 -2.36
C PRO A 213 1.15 -2.04 -3.11
N PHE A 214 1.58 -0.91 -3.66
CA PHE A 214 0.82 -0.08 -4.59
C PHE A 214 1.40 -0.22 -5.99
N ARG A 215 0.56 -0.11 -7.01
CA ARG A 215 0.93 -0.17 -8.42
C ARG A 215 0.21 0.92 -9.21
N PHE A 216 0.87 1.47 -10.23
CA PHE A 216 0.21 2.40 -11.14
C PHE A 216 -0.87 1.67 -11.94
N LYS A 217 -2.10 2.17 -11.87
CA LYS A 217 -3.22 1.77 -12.74
C LYS A 217 -3.27 2.67 -13.98
N GLN A 218 -3.04 3.96 -13.78
CA GLN A 218 -3.21 4.99 -14.80
C GLN A 218 -2.13 6.05 -14.65
N ASP A 219 -1.53 6.44 -15.77
CA ASP A 219 -0.64 7.60 -15.87
C ASP A 219 -1.13 8.51 -16.99
N ASP A 220 -1.49 9.73 -16.60
CA ASP A 220 -1.99 10.78 -17.48
C ASP A 220 -3.15 10.35 -18.39
N GLY A 221 -4.16 9.73 -17.80
CA GLY A 221 -5.31 9.23 -18.57
C GLY A 221 -5.10 7.87 -19.21
N ASN A 222 -3.85 7.43 -19.41
CA ASN A 222 -3.54 6.18 -20.09
C ASN A 222 -3.42 5.01 -19.08
N PRO A 223 -4.08 3.86 -19.34
CA PRO A 223 -3.89 2.69 -18.50
C PRO A 223 -2.44 2.22 -18.59
N VAL A 224 -1.81 1.99 -17.44
CA VAL A 224 -0.49 1.37 -17.39
C VAL A 224 -0.70 -0.13 -17.61
N HIS A 225 -0.20 -0.64 -18.74
CA HIS A 225 -0.27 -2.07 -19.01
C HIS A 225 0.66 -2.82 -18.04
N GLU A 226 0.09 -3.70 -17.23
CA GLU A 226 0.85 -4.67 -16.43
C GLU A 226 1.70 -5.51 -17.40
N ASN A 227 3.02 -5.46 -17.24
CA ASN A 227 3.89 -6.41 -17.90
C ASN A 227 3.60 -7.79 -17.31
N GLN A 228 3.60 -8.85 -18.12
CA GLN A 228 3.34 -10.21 -17.65
C GLN A 228 4.30 -10.68 -16.54
N ASP A 229 5.44 -10.00 -16.40
CA ASP A 229 6.43 -10.21 -15.35
C ASP A 229 5.94 -9.79 -13.95
N ASP A 230 5.10 -8.75 -13.82
CA ASP A 230 4.60 -8.26 -12.53
C ASP A 230 3.56 -9.22 -11.90
N LYS A 231 2.80 -9.92 -12.74
CA LYS A 231 1.91 -11.01 -12.27
C LYS A 231 2.69 -12.21 -11.76
N MET A 232 3.91 -12.42 -12.26
CA MET A 232 4.78 -13.50 -11.81
C MET A 232 5.42 -13.18 -10.45
N GLU A 233 5.63 -11.90 -10.14
CA GLU A 233 6.10 -11.46 -8.80
C GLU A 233 5.02 -11.55 -7.71
N GLU A 234 3.75 -11.22 -7.99
CA GLU A 234 2.68 -11.43 -7.00
C GLU A 234 2.41 -12.92 -6.70
N ALA A 235 2.65 -13.80 -7.68
CA ALA A 235 2.60 -15.25 -7.49
C ALA A 235 3.77 -15.78 -6.64
N MET A 236 4.88 -15.03 -6.49
CA MET A 236 5.98 -15.37 -5.58
C MET A 236 5.67 -15.10 -4.10
N LYS A 237 4.46 -14.67 -3.71
CA LYS A 237 4.11 -14.53 -2.28
C LYS A 237 3.79 -15.85 -1.57
N TYR A 238 3.59 -16.94 -2.31
CA TYR A 238 3.48 -18.26 -1.71
C TYR A 238 4.50 -19.21 -2.37
N PRO A 239 5.41 -19.80 -1.59
CA PRO A 239 6.31 -20.82 -2.14
C PRO A 239 5.47 -21.97 -2.70
N ILE A 240 5.86 -22.45 -3.88
CA ILE A 240 5.15 -23.53 -4.60
C ILE A 240 5.22 -24.82 -3.78
N TYR A 241 6.29 -24.98 -3.01
CA TYR A 241 6.50 -26.10 -2.12
C TYR A 241 7.24 -25.67 -0.85
N TYR A 242 6.95 -26.38 0.23
CA TYR A 242 7.67 -26.28 1.49
C TYR A 242 8.56 -27.50 1.63
N TRP A 243 9.74 -27.34 2.18
CA TRP A 243 10.62 -28.48 2.43
C TRP A 243 11.27 -28.40 3.80
N GLN A 244 11.50 -29.56 4.37
CA GLN A 244 12.08 -29.78 5.68
C GLN A 244 13.12 -30.87 5.53
N GLN A 245 14.08 -30.90 6.45
CA GLN A 245 15.12 -31.92 6.42
C GLN A 245 15.48 -32.34 7.82
N THR A 246 15.92 -33.59 7.95
CA THR A 246 16.68 -34.05 9.10
C THR A 246 18.12 -34.35 8.65
N THR A 247 18.91 -34.97 9.51
CA THR A 247 20.22 -35.51 9.13
C THR A 247 20.10 -36.61 8.07
N GLU A 248 18.98 -37.33 8.02
CA GLU A 248 18.81 -38.56 7.22
C GLU A 248 17.88 -38.39 6.02
N ASP A 249 16.86 -37.54 6.13
CA ASP A 249 15.80 -37.45 5.12
C ASP A 249 15.34 -36.01 4.83
N LEU A 250 14.54 -35.87 3.77
CA LEU A 250 13.91 -34.63 3.32
C LEU A 250 12.41 -34.88 3.16
N THR A 251 11.59 -33.99 3.71
CA THR A 251 10.14 -34.00 3.51
C THR A 251 9.74 -32.75 2.75
N ILE A 252 9.10 -32.93 1.58
CA ILE A 252 8.68 -31.86 0.69
C ILE A 252 7.16 -31.91 0.55
N THR A 253 6.50 -30.79 0.82
CA THR A 253 5.05 -30.63 0.66
C THR A 253 4.76 -29.68 -0.51
N VAL A 254 4.20 -30.21 -1.59
CA VAL A 254 3.81 -29.45 -2.79
C VAL A 254 2.29 -29.26 -2.80
N ARG A 255 1.80 -28.03 -3.04
CA ARG A 255 0.36 -27.79 -3.19
C ARG A 255 -0.10 -28.19 -4.60
N LEU A 256 -1.19 -28.94 -4.69
CA LEU A 256 -1.76 -29.35 -5.99
C LEU A 256 -2.96 -28.46 -6.36
N PRO A 257 -3.12 -28.11 -7.65
CA PRO A 257 -4.34 -27.52 -8.21
C PRO A 257 -5.61 -28.32 -7.89
N GLU A 258 -6.76 -27.62 -7.78
CA GLU A 258 -8.05 -28.24 -7.53
C GLU A 258 -8.46 -29.21 -8.65
N GLY A 259 -9.03 -30.37 -8.28
CA GLY A 259 -9.42 -31.42 -9.23
C GLY A 259 -8.30 -32.39 -9.63
N THR A 260 -7.09 -32.25 -9.07
CA THR A 260 -5.99 -33.21 -9.29
C THR A 260 -6.31 -34.56 -8.65
N THR A 261 -6.31 -35.63 -9.44
CA THR A 261 -6.40 -37.02 -8.96
C THR A 261 -5.01 -37.66 -8.94
N LYS A 262 -4.83 -38.72 -8.14
CA LYS A 262 -3.56 -39.45 -8.02
C LYS A 262 -3.01 -39.92 -9.37
N GLU A 263 -3.89 -40.28 -10.30
CA GLU A 263 -3.57 -40.77 -11.65
C GLU A 263 -2.97 -39.69 -12.56
N ASN A 264 -3.25 -38.42 -12.27
CA ASN A 264 -2.78 -37.27 -13.03
C ASN A 264 -1.39 -36.80 -12.59
N ILE A 265 -0.88 -37.31 -11.47
CA ILE A 265 0.44 -36.93 -10.95
C ILE A 265 1.53 -37.63 -11.76
N GLN A 266 2.45 -36.84 -12.29
CA GLN A 266 3.69 -37.29 -12.90
C GLN A 266 4.83 -37.06 -11.92
N PHE A 267 5.33 -38.14 -11.31
CA PHE A 267 6.49 -38.13 -10.43
C PHE A 267 7.66 -38.86 -11.09
N GLN A 268 8.81 -38.20 -11.20
CA GLN A 268 10.06 -38.77 -11.69
C GLN A 268 11.18 -38.37 -10.74
N LEU A 269 11.86 -39.36 -10.18
CA LEU A 269 13.00 -39.17 -9.29
C LEU A 269 14.20 -39.94 -9.83
N SER A 270 15.33 -39.26 -9.89
CA SER A 270 16.65 -39.81 -10.18
C SER A 270 17.56 -39.47 -9.00
N PRO A 271 18.74 -40.11 -8.87
CA PRO A 271 19.62 -39.89 -7.73
C PRO A 271 19.97 -38.41 -7.49
N ASP A 272 20.03 -37.59 -8.53
CA ASP A 272 20.43 -36.18 -8.49
C ASP A 272 19.36 -35.21 -9.02
N ARG A 273 18.17 -35.69 -9.42
CA ARG A 273 17.15 -34.85 -10.07
C ARG A 273 15.74 -35.26 -9.67
N ILE A 274 14.88 -34.27 -9.54
CA ILE A 274 13.46 -34.46 -9.28
C ILE A 274 12.63 -33.74 -10.33
N LYS A 275 11.52 -34.36 -10.73
CA LYS A 275 10.48 -33.73 -11.54
C LYS A 275 9.10 -34.19 -11.07
N VAL A 276 8.27 -33.24 -10.69
CA VAL A 276 6.91 -33.44 -10.22
C VAL A 276 6.00 -32.48 -10.98
N GLY A 277 4.87 -32.98 -11.46
CA GLY A 277 3.88 -32.15 -12.15
C GLY A 277 2.60 -32.90 -12.42
N ILE A 278 1.70 -32.25 -13.14
CA ILE A 278 0.45 -32.83 -13.61
C ILE A 278 0.60 -33.20 -15.08
N LYS A 279 0.09 -34.38 -15.47
CA LYS A 279 0.08 -34.83 -16.87
C LYS A 279 -0.54 -33.75 -17.77
N GLY A 280 0.18 -33.35 -18.81
CA GLY A 280 -0.27 -32.35 -19.78
C GLY A 280 -0.07 -30.89 -19.34
N GLN A 281 0.52 -30.62 -18.16
CA GLN A 281 0.82 -29.27 -17.67
C GLN A 281 2.33 -29.06 -17.48
N THR A 282 2.73 -27.81 -17.27
CA THR A 282 4.09 -27.44 -16.88
C THR A 282 4.44 -28.09 -15.53
N PRO A 283 5.65 -28.68 -15.37
CA PRO A 283 6.05 -29.29 -14.10
C PRO A 283 6.00 -28.29 -12.94
N LEU A 284 5.40 -28.68 -11.82
CA LEU A 284 5.28 -27.87 -10.60
C LEU A 284 6.62 -27.75 -9.87
N LEU A 285 7.44 -28.80 -9.95
CA LEU A 285 8.74 -28.89 -9.31
C LEU A 285 9.68 -29.59 -10.27
N LYS A 286 10.79 -28.97 -10.67
CA LYS A 286 11.77 -29.60 -11.54
C LYS A 286 13.15 -29.01 -11.31
N GLY A 287 14.13 -29.86 -11.05
CA GLY A 287 15.51 -29.39 -10.97
C GLY A 287 16.50 -30.44 -10.53
N GLN A 288 17.75 -30.00 -10.41
CA GLN A 288 18.84 -30.78 -9.85
C GLN A 288 18.83 -30.64 -8.34
N LEU A 289 18.84 -31.76 -7.63
CA LEU A 289 18.90 -31.81 -6.18
C LEU A 289 20.27 -31.31 -5.69
N TYR A 290 20.30 -30.74 -4.48
CA TYR A 290 21.55 -30.27 -3.87
C TYR A 290 22.57 -31.38 -3.65
N SER A 291 22.11 -32.60 -3.32
CA SER A 291 22.95 -33.79 -3.21
C SER A 291 22.20 -35.05 -3.63
N ILE A 292 22.91 -36.18 -3.65
CA ILE A 292 22.38 -37.46 -4.11
C ILE A 292 21.40 -38.03 -3.08
N VAL A 293 20.24 -38.48 -3.55
CA VAL A 293 19.22 -39.19 -2.78
C VAL A 293 19.16 -40.66 -3.16
N ASP A 294 18.71 -41.48 -2.22
CA ASP A 294 18.32 -42.85 -2.49
C ASP A 294 16.91 -42.88 -3.08
N HIS A 295 16.85 -42.83 -4.40
CA HIS A 295 15.60 -42.86 -5.15
C HIS A 295 14.77 -44.14 -4.98
N GLU A 296 15.37 -45.26 -4.54
CA GLU A 296 14.63 -46.52 -4.34
C GLU A 296 13.84 -46.51 -3.03
N ASN A 297 14.41 -45.88 -1.99
CA ASN A 297 13.79 -45.73 -0.67
C ASN A 297 13.00 -44.43 -0.49
N SER A 298 12.92 -43.61 -1.53
CA SER A 298 12.14 -42.37 -1.53
C SER A 298 10.69 -42.63 -1.94
N THR A 299 9.74 -42.02 -1.25
CA THR A 299 8.30 -42.25 -1.49
C THR A 299 7.53 -40.94 -1.62
N TRP A 300 6.29 -41.02 -2.14
CA TRP A 300 5.38 -39.88 -2.18
C TRP A 300 3.95 -40.32 -1.86
N ILE A 301 3.20 -39.44 -1.19
CA ILE A 301 1.83 -39.66 -0.76
C ILE A 301 0.99 -38.41 -1.06
N MET A 302 -0.21 -38.61 -1.61
CA MET A 302 -1.19 -37.54 -1.77
C MET A 302 -2.04 -37.46 -0.50
N LYS A 303 -2.01 -36.32 0.19
CA LYS A 303 -2.79 -36.07 1.41
C LYS A 303 -4.20 -35.61 1.10
N GLU A 304 -5.13 -35.82 2.04
CA GLU A 304 -6.55 -35.46 1.93
C GLU A 304 -6.77 -33.95 1.71
N ASN A 305 -5.84 -33.12 2.18
CA ASN A 305 -5.84 -31.66 2.00
C ASN A 305 -5.37 -31.20 0.60
N LYS A 306 -5.38 -32.08 -0.42
CA LYS A 306 -4.92 -31.80 -1.79
C LYS A 306 -3.46 -31.32 -1.87
N SER A 307 -2.59 -31.85 -1.02
CA SER A 307 -1.15 -31.66 -1.10
C SER A 307 -0.43 -32.97 -1.40
N LEU A 308 0.72 -32.87 -2.06
CA LEU A 308 1.62 -33.98 -2.33
C LEU A 308 2.79 -33.90 -1.36
N GLU A 309 2.92 -34.90 -0.50
CA GLU A 309 4.08 -35.07 0.36
C GLU A 309 5.07 -36.03 -0.29
N ILE A 310 6.33 -35.63 -0.35
CA ILE A 310 7.43 -36.39 -0.94
C ILE A 310 8.48 -36.57 0.15
N SER A 311 8.86 -37.80 0.42
CA SER A 311 9.86 -38.16 1.41
C SER A 311 11.07 -38.72 0.67
N LEU A 312 12.19 -37.99 0.71
CA LEU A 312 13.44 -38.38 0.05
C LEU A 312 14.48 -38.80 1.08
N MET A 313 15.13 -39.94 0.86
CA MET A 313 16.21 -40.42 1.73
C MET A 313 17.56 -39.90 1.22
N LYS A 314 18.37 -39.28 2.09
CA LYS A 314 19.72 -38.85 1.72
C LYS A 314 20.60 -40.08 1.55
N LYS A 315 21.38 -40.15 0.45
CA LYS A 315 22.25 -41.30 0.21
C LYS A 315 23.53 -41.29 1.06
N ASN A 316 24.01 -40.09 1.38
CA ASN A 316 25.19 -39.88 2.21
C ASN A 316 24.79 -39.06 3.43
N GLU A 317 25.26 -39.47 4.61
CA GLU A 317 25.29 -38.59 5.78
C GLU A 317 26.21 -37.39 5.46
N GLY A 318 25.73 -36.17 5.69
CA GLY A 318 26.42 -34.96 5.28
C GLY A 318 25.80 -33.71 5.89
N PRO A 319 26.38 -32.53 5.60
CA PRO A 319 25.86 -31.26 6.11
C PRO A 319 24.41 -31.05 5.66
N MET A 320 23.66 -30.30 6.46
CA MET A 320 22.30 -29.87 6.11
C MET A 320 22.32 -29.18 4.73
N TRP A 321 21.38 -29.55 3.87
CA TRP A 321 21.21 -28.97 2.54
C TRP A 321 20.88 -27.49 2.69
N LEU A 322 21.59 -26.64 1.96
CA LEU A 322 21.34 -25.18 1.97
C LEU A 322 20.12 -24.82 1.12
N GLU A 323 19.86 -25.62 0.10
CA GLU A 323 18.75 -25.49 -0.83
C GLU A 323 18.26 -26.90 -1.20
N PHE A 324 17.00 -27.01 -1.58
CA PHE A 324 16.46 -28.30 -2.02
C PHE A 324 16.84 -28.61 -3.47
N ILE A 325 16.64 -27.63 -4.36
CA ILE A 325 17.03 -27.66 -5.77
C ILE A 325 18.04 -26.54 -6.00
N ILE A 326 19.14 -26.86 -6.68
CA ILE A 326 20.22 -25.91 -6.97
C ILE A 326 19.67 -24.73 -7.79
N GLY A 327 19.76 -23.52 -7.22
CA GLY A 327 19.36 -22.27 -7.86
C GLY A 327 17.84 -22.03 -7.91
N ASP A 328 17.03 -22.81 -7.19
CA ASP A 328 15.58 -22.62 -7.14
C ASP A 328 15.17 -21.73 -5.97
N LYS A 329 14.43 -20.66 -6.28
CA LYS A 329 13.90 -19.70 -5.29
C LYS A 329 12.41 -19.92 -4.98
N GLN A 330 11.79 -20.94 -5.57
CA GLN A 330 10.34 -21.19 -5.45
C GLN A 330 9.96 -21.99 -4.19
N GLY A 331 10.93 -22.57 -3.48
CA GLY A 331 10.73 -23.38 -2.28
C GLY A 331 11.08 -22.63 -0.99
N GLN A 332 10.34 -22.90 0.09
CA GLN A 332 10.63 -22.36 1.42
C GLN A 332 11.06 -23.47 2.39
N PHE A 333 12.20 -23.28 3.06
CA PHE A 333 12.65 -24.16 4.14
C PHE A 333 11.85 -23.90 5.42
N VAL A 334 11.33 -24.96 6.04
CA VAL A 334 10.59 -24.88 7.31
C VAL A 334 11.34 -25.67 8.37
N ALA A 335 12.00 -24.96 9.29
CA ALA A 335 12.67 -25.58 10.43
C ALA A 335 11.65 -26.13 11.43
N ASP A 336 11.85 -27.37 11.89
CA ASP A 336 11.15 -27.90 13.06
C ASP A 336 11.58 -27.12 14.32
N PRO A 337 10.68 -26.78 15.27
CA PRO A 337 11.03 -26.15 16.55
C PRO A 337 12.26 -26.73 17.26
N ALA A 338 12.48 -28.06 17.23
CA ALA A 338 13.66 -28.68 17.81
C ALA A 338 14.96 -28.33 17.06
N GLN A 339 14.89 -28.16 15.74
CA GLN A 339 16.03 -27.76 14.90
C GLN A 339 16.32 -26.27 15.01
N ALA A 340 15.28 -25.44 15.18
CA ALA A 340 15.44 -24.00 15.46
C ALA A 340 16.23 -23.76 16.76
N ALA A 341 16.01 -24.61 17.78
CA ALA A 341 16.78 -24.56 19.03
C ALA A 341 18.26 -24.90 18.81
N VAL A 342 18.58 -25.95 18.03
CA VAL A 342 19.97 -26.35 17.72
C VAL A 342 20.69 -25.30 16.87
N ILE A 343 20.01 -24.71 15.89
CA ILE A 343 20.56 -23.61 15.08
C ILE A 343 20.81 -22.38 15.96
N SER A 344 19.88 -22.05 16.85
CA SER A 344 20.05 -20.97 17.82
C SER A 344 21.24 -21.21 18.74
N GLU A 345 21.42 -22.44 19.24
CA GLU A 345 22.52 -22.83 20.14
C GLU A 345 23.89 -22.79 19.43
N CYS A 346 23.98 -23.24 18.18
CA CYS A 346 25.18 -23.11 17.35
C CYS A 346 25.52 -21.64 17.03
N LEU A 347 24.52 -20.78 16.85
CA LEU A 347 24.70 -19.35 16.59
C LEU A 347 24.99 -18.53 17.85
N MET A 348 24.72 -19.05 19.06
CA MET A 348 24.99 -18.33 20.32
C MET A 348 26.47 -17.93 20.46
N HIS A 349 27.39 -18.76 19.98
CA HIS A 349 28.83 -18.44 20.04
C HIS A 349 29.25 -17.31 19.07
N LEU A 350 28.44 -16.99 18.06
CA LEU A 350 28.66 -15.88 17.12
C LEU A 350 28.01 -14.57 17.58
N THR A 351 27.13 -14.63 18.58
CA THR A 351 26.46 -13.46 19.17
C THR A 351 26.93 -13.16 20.60
N ALA A 352 27.89 -13.91 21.12
CA ALA A 352 28.58 -13.56 22.35
C ALA A 352 29.57 -12.43 22.04
N GLU A 353 29.22 -11.20 22.43
CA GLU A 353 30.18 -10.11 22.52
C GLU A 353 31.30 -10.54 23.48
N GLU A 354 32.54 -10.64 22.98
CA GLU A 354 33.72 -10.60 23.84
C GLU A 354 33.69 -9.26 24.58
N MET A 355 33.47 -9.35 25.90
CA MET A 355 33.32 -8.23 26.83
C MET A 355 34.63 -7.47 27.06
#